data_AF-A0A8D8KLA7-F1
#
_entry.id   AF-A0A8D8KLA7-F1
#
_cell.length_a   1.000
_cell.length_b   1.000
_cell.length_c   1.000
_cell.angle_alpha   90.00
_cell.angle_beta   90.00
_cell.angle_gamma   90.00
#
_symmetry.space_group_name_H-M   'P 1'
#
loop_
_entity.id
_entity.type
_entity.pdbx_description
1 polymer ?
#
loop_
_entity_poly.entity_id
_entity_poly.type
_entity_poly.pdbx_seq_one_letter_code
_entity_poly.pdbx_strand_id
1 'polypeptide(L)'
;IIPSDIVFVVTESNHDRFRRDGVDLHAVQNISLENALVGFSLEIEGIDGRQIVTQIVDIVDPHYVKILEGEGLPFPEDTTQRGDLFVTFEVSFPNFIPKELREKFRTVFQELNC
;
A
#
# COMPACT_ATOMS: atom_id res chain seq x y z
N ILE A 1 23.48 18.26 -47.00
CA ILE A 1 22.40 17.54 -46.29
C ILE A 1 22.60 17.84 -44.81
N ILE A 2 21.65 18.54 -44.18
CA ILE A 2 21.70 18.79 -42.73
C ILE A 2 20.85 17.68 -42.10
N PRO A 3 21.40 16.87 -41.18
CA PRO A 3 20.61 15.83 -40.53
C PRO A 3 19.52 16.47 -39.67
N SER A 4 18.36 15.80 -39.62
CA SER A 4 17.21 16.22 -38.81
C SER A 4 17.35 15.68 -37.39
N ASP A 5 16.75 16.37 -36.43
CA ASP A 5 16.81 15.98 -35.02
C ASP A 5 16.02 14.70 -34.74
N ILE A 6 16.53 13.92 -33.79
CA ILE A 6 15.86 12.76 -33.21
C ILE A 6 15.43 13.14 -31.79
N VAL A 7 14.13 13.08 -31.52
CA VAL A 7 13.56 13.36 -30.20
C VAL A 7 13.09 12.05 -29.58
N PHE A 8 13.57 11.77 -28.37
CA PHE A 8 13.08 10.67 -27.55
C PHE A 8 12.04 11.18 -26.57
N VAL A 9 10.91 10.50 -26.51
CA VAL A 9 9.87 10.74 -25.50
C VAL A 9 9.81 9.51 -24.61
N VAL A 10 10.01 9.73 -23.31
CA VAL A 10 9.88 8.67 -22.30
C VAL A 10 8.43 8.58 -21.89
N THR A 11 7.88 7.37 -21.92
CA THR A 11 6.52 7.07 -21.45
C THR A 11 6.58 6.05 -20.34
N GLU A 12 5.68 6.19 -19.37
CA GLU A 12 5.59 5.26 -18.26
C GLU A 12 4.90 3.98 -18.70
N SER A 13 5.51 2.84 -18.41
CA SER A 13 4.87 1.53 -18.53
C SER A 13 4.11 1.20 -17.25
N ASN A 14 2.96 0.55 -17.38
CA ASN A 14 2.26 -0.03 -16.23
C ASN A 14 3.18 -0.99 -15.47
N HIS A 15 3.17 -0.91 -14.14
CA HIS A 15 3.89 -1.80 -13.26
C HIS A 15 2.90 -2.59 -12.40
N ASP A 16 3.14 -3.88 -12.19
CA ASP A 16 2.19 -4.78 -11.54
C ASP A 16 1.86 -4.39 -10.10
N ARG A 17 2.83 -3.78 -9.39
CA ARG A 17 2.70 -3.41 -7.96
C ARG A 17 2.50 -1.93 -7.68
N PHE A 18 2.93 -1.06 -8.61
CA PHE A 18 3.09 0.36 -8.32
C PHE A 18 2.41 1.21 -9.38
N ARG A 19 1.63 2.19 -8.92
CA ARG A 19 1.17 3.29 -9.74
C ARG A 19 1.98 4.53 -9.37
N ARG A 20 2.62 5.16 -10.34
CA ARG A 20 3.36 6.40 -10.14
C ARG A 20 2.43 7.61 -10.09
N ASP A 21 2.75 8.56 -9.22
CA ASP A 21 2.11 9.86 -9.12
C ASP A 21 3.17 10.94 -8.87
N GLY A 22 3.73 11.49 -9.95
CA GLY A 22 4.88 12.40 -9.85
C GLY A 22 6.14 11.70 -9.31
N VAL A 23 6.57 12.09 -8.10
CA VAL A 23 7.68 11.44 -7.36
C VAL A 23 7.19 10.38 -6.37
N ASP A 24 5.89 10.31 -6.15
CA ASP A 24 5.29 9.38 -5.21
C ASP A 24 4.88 8.08 -5.91
N LEU A 25 4.76 7.03 -5.12
CA LEU A 25 4.30 5.72 -5.55
C LEU A 25 3.06 5.30 -4.75
N HIS A 26 2.14 4.61 -5.40
CA HIS A 26 0.99 3.99 -4.76
C HIS A 26 1.05 2.48 -4.94
N ALA A 27 0.76 1.75 -3.87
CA ALA A 27 0.62 0.30 -3.88
C ALA A 27 -0.68 -0.13 -3.20
N VAL A 28 -1.18 -1.30 -3.59
CA VAL A 28 -2.33 -1.96 -2.97
C VAL A 28 -1.84 -3.27 -2.36
N GLN A 29 -2.10 -3.48 -1.08
CA GLN A 29 -1.74 -4.70 -0.37
C GLN A 29 -2.98 -5.46 0.11
N ASN A 30 -3.04 -6.74 -0.22
CA ASN A 30 -4.10 -7.62 0.26
C ASN A 30 -3.80 -8.08 1.69
N ILE A 31 -4.78 -7.93 2.58
CA ILE A 31 -4.68 -8.35 4.00
C ILE A 31 -5.93 -9.12 4.42
N SER A 32 -5.81 -9.93 5.48
CA SER A 32 -6.96 -10.60 6.09
C SER A 32 -7.78 -9.64 6.95
N LEU A 33 -9.05 -9.98 7.20
CA LEU A 33 -9.87 -9.27 8.18
C LEU A 33 -9.25 -9.27 9.59
N GLU A 34 -8.54 -10.33 9.96
CA GLU A 34 -7.81 -10.39 11.24
C GLU A 34 -6.71 -9.32 11.30
N ASN A 35 -5.86 -9.26 10.28
CA ASN A 35 -4.80 -8.26 10.18
C ASN A 35 -5.38 -6.84 10.22
N ALA A 36 -6.49 -6.61 9.53
CA ALA A 36 -7.14 -5.30 9.49
C ALA A 36 -7.68 -4.85 10.87
N LEU A 37 -8.11 -5.78 11.72
CA LEU A 37 -8.71 -5.45 13.02
C LEU A 37 -7.71 -5.48 14.18
N VAL A 38 -6.70 -6.35 14.12
CA VAL A 38 -5.80 -6.64 15.24
C VAL A 38 -4.39 -6.05 15.02
N GLY A 39 -4.05 -5.72 13.79
CA GLY A 39 -2.72 -5.27 13.40
C GLY A 39 -1.84 -6.41 12.87
N PHE A 40 -0.78 -6.04 12.16
CA PHE A 40 0.13 -6.96 11.46
C PHE A 40 1.45 -6.29 11.09
N SER A 41 2.43 -7.11 10.68
CA SER A 41 3.67 -6.66 10.06
C SER A 41 3.46 -6.49 8.57
N LEU A 42 3.51 -5.26 8.06
CA LEU A 42 3.54 -4.99 6.63
C LEU A 42 4.97 -5.21 6.12
N GLU A 43 5.10 -6.11 5.16
CA GLU A 43 6.33 -6.38 4.42
C GLU A 43 6.08 -6.04 2.95
N ILE A 44 6.84 -5.09 2.41
CA ILE A 44 6.72 -4.66 1.01
C ILE A 44 8.11 -4.46 0.41
N GLU A 45 8.28 -4.94 -0.82
CA GLU A 45 9.50 -4.73 -1.60
C GLU A 45 9.40 -3.41 -2.35
N GLY A 46 10.28 -2.45 -2.03
CA GLY A 46 10.37 -1.16 -2.70
C GLY A 46 10.73 -1.29 -4.17
N ILE A 47 10.62 -0.18 -4.92
CA ILE A 47 10.94 -0.17 -6.36
C ILE A 47 12.44 -0.39 -6.64
N ASP A 48 13.29 -0.18 -5.65
CA ASP A 48 14.72 -0.47 -5.67
C ASP A 48 15.06 -1.92 -5.27
N GLY A 49 14.05 -2.74 -4.96
CA GLY A 49 14.19 -4.13 -4.52
C GLY A 49 14.50 -4.29 -3.03
N ARG A 50 14.58 -3.21 -2.24
CA ARG A 50 14.79 -3.32 -0.80
C ARG A 50 13.51 -3.76 -0.10
N GLN A 51 13.66 -4.64 0.90
CA GLN A 51 12.56 -5.00 1.78
C GLN A 51 12.32 -3.92 2.84
N ILE A 52 11.09 -3.46 2.93
CA ILE A 52 10.61 -2.48 3.90
C ILE A 52 9.64 -3.20 4.83
N VAL A 53 9.91 -3.12 6.14
CA VAL A 53 9.09 -3.78 7.17
C VAL A 53 8.59 -2.72 8.14
N THR A 54 7.28 -2.66 8.35
CA THR A 54 6.67 -1.74 9.32
C THR A 54 5.53 -2.43 10.06
N GLN A 55 5.34 -2.08 11.33
CA GLN A 55 4.19 -2.57 12.10
C GLN A 55 2.99 -1.66 11.90
N ILE A 56 1.83 -2.27 11.68
CA ILE A 56 0.54 -1.59 11.68
C ILE A 56 -0.22 -2.10 12.89
N VAL A 57 -0.46 -1.21 13.85
CA VAL A 57 -1.19 -1.49 15.09
C VAL A 57 -2.59 -0.89 15.10
N ASP A 58 -2.85 0.02 14.16
CA ASP A 58 -4.14 0.69 14.02
C ASP A 58 -5.14 -0.22 13.28
N ILE A 59 -6.43 0.08 13.44
CA ILE A 59 -7.48 -0.53 12.64
C ILE A 59 -7.35 -0.03 11.20
N VAL A 60 -7.26 -0.97 10.25
CA VAL A 60 -7.20 -0.68 8.82
C VAL A 60 -8.61 -0.74 8.24
N ASP A 61 -9.21 0.44 8.05
CA ASP A 61 -10.47 0.59 7.35
C ASP A 61 -10.26 0.77 5.82
N PRO A 62 -11.32 0.71 4.98
CA PRO A 62 -11.17 0.83 3.53
C PRO A 62 -10.53 2.12 2.99
N HIS A 63 -10.45 3.18 3.80
CA HIS A 63 -9.81 4.45 3.45
C HIS A 63 -8.45 4.63 4.12
N TYR A 64 -8.00 3.64 4.89
CA TYR A 64 -6.70 3.71 5.57
C TYR A 64 -5.57 3.72 4.55
N VAL A 65 -4.63 4.65 4.74
CA VAL A 65 -3.42 4.76 3.92
C VAL A 65 -2.21 4.75 4.83
N LYS A 66 -1.32 3.78 4.62
CA LYS A 66 0.00 3.78 5.25
C LYS A 66 0.98 4.54 4.36
N ILE A 67 1.53 5.64 4.87
CA ILE A 67 2.60 6.37 4.20
C ILE A 67 3.94 5.83 4.68
N LEU A 68 4.79 5.44 3.74
CA LEU A 68 6.18 5.07 3.96
C LEU A 68 7.04 6.20 3.41
N GLU A 69 7.50 7.07 4.31
CA GLU A 69 8.23 8.29 3.95
C GLU A 69 9.56 7.97 3.26
N GLY A 70 9.86 8.65 2.16
CA GLY A 70 11.10 8.50 1.40
C GLY A 70 11.20 7.21 0.55
N GLU A 71 10.14 6.39 0.51
CA GLU A 71 10.10 5.13 -0.25
C GLU A 71 9.54 5.29 -1.67
N GLY A 72 9.27 6.53 -2.10
CA GLY A 72 8.91 6.90 -3.47
C GLY A 72 10.13 7.00 -4.40
N LEU A 73 10.00 7.76 -5.47
CA LEU A 73 11.05 7.99 -6.48
C LEU A 73 11.94 9.19 -6.13
N PRO A 74 13.19 9.22 -6.63
CA PRO A 74 14.07 10.38 -6.46
C PRO A 74 13.52 11.61 -7.18
N PHE A 75 13.71 12.79 -6.59
CA PHE A 75 13.36 14.05 -7.25
C PHE A 75 14.29 14.30 -8.44
N PRO A 76 13.77 14.78 -9.59
CA PRO A 76 14.58 15.10 -10.76
C PRO A 76 15.64 16.17 -10.51
N GLU A 77 15.33 17.15 -9.66
CA GLU A 77 16.22 18.28 -9.35
C GLU A 77 17.28 17.92 -8.30
N ASP A 78 16.97 17.00 -7.39
CA ASP A 78 17.85 16.55 -6.32
C ASP A 78 17.58 15.08 -5.98
N THR A 79 18.42 14.19 -6.51
CA THR A 79 18.26 12.74 -6.35
C THR A 79 18.56 12.25 -4.93
N THR A 80 19.03 13.11 -4.02
CA THR A 80 19.19 12.75 -2.60
C THR A 80 17.87 12.77 -1.84
N GLN A 81 16.87 13.48 -2.37
CA GLN A 81 15.51 13.50 -1.85
C GLN A 81 14.65 12.49 -2.62
N ARG A 82 13.65 11.95 -1.94
CA ARG A 82 12.69 10.99 -2.51
C ARG A 82 11.28 11.35 -2.08
N GLY A 83 10.31 11.08 -2.96
CA GLY A 83 8.90 11.09 -2.59
C GLY A 83 8.54 9.92 -1.67
N ASP A 84 7.25 9.69 -1.49
CA ASP A 84 6.72 8.72 -0.54
C ASP A 84 6.02 7.54 -1.23
N LEU A 85 5.87 6.44 -0.50
CA LEU A 85 5.07 5.30 -0.91
C LEU A 85 3.77 5.24 -0.10
N PHE A 86 2.65 5.39 -0.78
CA PHE A 86 1.30 5.31 -0.24
C PHE A 86 0.75 3.89 -0.42
N VAL A 87 0.58 3.17 0.68
CA VAL A 87 0.05 1.81 0.68
C VAL A 87 -1.41 1.83 1.12
N THR A 88 -2.29 1.39 0.23
CA THR A 88 -3.72 1.13 0.50
C THR A 88 -3.95 -0.36 0.66
N PHE A 89 -5.08 -0.74 1.26
CA PHE A 89 -5.34 -2.14 1.61
C PHE A 89 -6.67 -2.64 1.08
N GLU A 90 -6.64 -3.84 0.49
CA GLU A 90 -7.84 -4.61 0.17
C GLU A 90 -8.03 -5.70 1.21
N VAL A 91 -9.11 -5.59 1.99
CA VAL A 91 -9.42 -6.54 3.07
C VAL A 91 -10.15 -7.75 2.52
N SER A 92 -9.52 -8.91 2.65
CA SER A 92 -10.11 -10.21 2.31
C SER A 92 -11.00 -10.71 3.45
N PHE A 93 -12.31 -10.68 3.21
CA PHE A 93 -13.31 -11.22 4.13
C PHE A 93 -13.43 -12.74 4.01
N PRO A 94 -13.74 -13.46 5.11
CA PRO A 94 -14.06 -14.87 5.04
C PRO A 94 -15.36 -15.10 4.27
N ASN A 95 -15.36 -16.08 3.36
CA ASN A 95 -16.55 -16.42 2.55
C ASN A 95 -17.70 -17.02 3.38
N PHE A 96 -17.40 -17.56 4.57
CA PHE A 96 -18.38 -18.19 5.44
C PHE A 96 -17.98 -18.06 6.91
N ILE A 97 -18.96 -17.78 7.76
CA ILE A 97 -18.80 -17.76 9.23
C ILE A 97 -19.88 -18.69 9.82
N PRO A 98 -19.50 -19.73 10.60
CA PRO A 98 -20.44 -20.62 11.28
C PRO A 98 -21.34 -19.89 12.28
N LYS A 99 -22.55 -20.40 12.52
CA LYS A 99 -23.54 -19.74 13.40
C LYS A 99 -22.98 -19.47 14.81
N GLU A 100 -22.29 -20.43 15.41
CA GLU A 100 -21.70 -20.28 16.75
C GLU A 100 -20.65 -19.17 16.81
N LEU A 101 -19.83 -19.04 15.75
CA LEU A 101 -18.82 -18.00 15.67
C LEU A 101 -19.43 -16.60 15.44
N ARG A 102 -20.58 -16.51 14.75
CA ARG A 102 -21.31 -15.24 14.59
C ARG A 102 -21.80 -14.68 15.92
N GLU A 103 -22.30 -15.54 16.81
CA GLU A 103 -22.73 -15.08 18.14
C GLU A 103 -21.54 -14.56 18.95
N LYS A 104 -20.38 -15.22 18.87
CA LYS A 104 -19.13 -14.72 19.49
C LYS A 104 -18.73 -13.35 18.94
N PHE A 105 -18.72 -13.18 17.61
CA PHE A 105 -18.42 -11.87 17.01
C PHE A 105 -19.41 -10.80 17.43
N ARG A 106 -20.71 -11.13 17.56
CA ARG A 106 -21.72 -10.17 18.04
C ARG A 106 -21.40 -9.68 19.45
N THR A 107 -21.03 -10.59 20.37
CA THR A 107 -20.64 -10.20 21.73
C THR A 107 -19.40 -9.31 21.72
N VAL A 108 -18.33 -9.72 21.02
CA VAL A 108 -17.09 -8.93 20.94
C VAL A 108 -17.35 -7.54 20.35
N PHE A 109 -18.09 -7.44 19.25
CA PHE A 109 -18.38 -6.15 18.62
C PHE A 109 -19.34 -5.26 19.44
N GLN A 110 -20.15 -5.84 20.33
CA GLN A 110 -20.93 -5.04 21.28
C GLN A 110 -20.02 -4.44 22.35
N GLU A 111 -19.04 -5.18 22.85
CA GLU A 111 -18.05 -4.68 23.83
C GLU A 111 -17.19 -3.55 23.25
N LEU A 112 -16.82 -3.63 21.97
CA LEU A 112 -16.04 -2.57 21.28
C LEU A 112 -16.81 -1.25 21.08
N ASN A 113 -18.14 -1.28 21.08
CA ASN A 113 -18.99 -0.11 20.91
C ASN A 113 -19.56 0.42 22.25
N CYS A 114 -19.10 -0.14 23.38
CA CYS A 114 -19.34 0.39 24.72
C CYS A 114 -18.22 1.37 25.08
#